data_AF-A0A7J4AC44-F1
#
_entry.id   AF-A0A7J4AC44-F1
#
_cell.length_a   1.000
_cell.length_b   1.000
_cell.length_c   1.000
_cell.angle_alpha   90.00
_cell.angle_beta   90.00
_cell.angle_gamma   90.00
#
_symmetry.space_group_name_H-M   'P 1'
#
loop_
_entity.id
_entity.type
_entity.pdbx_description
1 polymer ?
#
loop_
_entity_poly.entity_id
_entity_poly.type
_entity_poly.pdbx_seq_one_letter_code
_entity_poly.pdbx_strand_id
1 'polypeptide(L)'
;RPDFALVKSNKPDKPEIVFDAKFRFDLKPSENPKKEEEETLTNGNFENLVKGEDICKMHTYRDALKCRAAVIVYPGKEEEFYHESKEKKKIELKELLCSSICGVGVLGMKP
;
A
#
# COMPACT_ATOMS: atom_id res chain seq x y z
N ARG A 1 4.63 9.06 -11.10
CA ARG A 1 4.00 10.14 -10.33
C ARG A 1 3.03 9.47 -9.37
N PRO A 2 3.11 9.73 -8.06
CA PRO A 2 2.18 9.15 -7.10
C PRO A 2 0.76 9.71 -7.29
N ASP A 3 -0.25 8.99 -6.81
CA ASP A 3 -1.65 9.41 -6.90
C ASP A 3 -1.97 10.51 -5.90
N PHE A 4 -1.46 10.36 -4.67
CA PHE A 4 -1.60 11.37 -3.62
C PHE A 4 -0.25 11.69 -2.98
N ALA A 5 -0.14 12.92 -2.51
CA ALA A 5 1.01 13.41 -1.78
C ALA A 5 0.55 14.26 -0.61
N LEU A 6 1.02 13.93 0.60
CA LEU A 6 0.89 14.77 1.77
C LEU A 6 2.06 15.75 1.81
N VAL A 7 1.74 17.04 1.90
CA VAL A 7 2.71 18.13 1.96
C VAL A 7 2.50 18.89 3.26
N LYS A 8 3.58 19.20 3.99
CA LYS A 8 3.50 20.05 5.18
C LYS A 8 3.50 21.52 4.80
N SER A 9 2.66 22.31 5.47
CA SER A 9 2.56 23.76 5.22
C SER A 9 3.88 24.51 5.39
N ASN A 10 4.80 24.00 6.21
CA ASN A 10 6.13 24.61 6.43
C ASN A 10 7.20 24.18 5.40
N LYS A 11 6.92 23.22 4.52
CA LYS A 11 7.82 22.72 3.47
C LYS A 11 7.02 22.34 2.21
N PRO A 12 6.43 23.32 1.50
CA PRO A 12 5.51 23.07 0.41
C PRO A 12 6.16 22.45 -0.84
N ASP A 13 7.47 22.67 -1.03
CA ASP A 13 8.17 22.28 -2.27
C ASP A 13 8.45 20.79 -2.39
N LYS A 14 8.25 20.01 -1.31
CA LYS A 14 8.47 18.56 -1.33
C LYS A 14 7.38 17.80 -0.58
N PRO A 15 6.95 16.65 -1.12
CA PRO A 15 6.03 15.80 -0.40
C PRO A 15 6.72 15.20 0.84
N GLU A 16 6.00 15.15 1.95
CA GLU A 16 6.42 14.42 3.13
C GLU A 16 6.11 12.94 2.99
N ILE A 17 4.90 12.61 2.54
CA ILE A 17 4.46 11.24 2.32
C ILE A 17 3.83 11.15 0.95
N VAL A 18 4.08 10.08 0.22
CA VAL A 18 3.42 9.81 -1.04
C VAL A 18 2.62 8.51 -0.94
N PHE A 19 1.48 8.51 -1.61
CA PHE A 19 0.58 7.37 -1.67
C PHE A 19 0.30 7.00 -3.12
N ASP A 20 0.33 5.70 -3.40
CA ASP A 20 -0.08 5.12 -4.68
C ASP A 20 -1.26 4.20 -4.38
N ALA A 21 -2.42 4.50 -4.96
CA ALA A 21 -3.60 3.69 -4.77
C ALA A 21 -3.53 2.51 -5.75
N LYS A 22 -3.65 1.29 -5.23
CA LYS A 22 -3.64 0.08 -6.04
C LYS A 22 -4.93 -0.69 -5.86
N PHE A 23 -5.68 -0.83 -6.94
CA PHE A 23 -6.87 -1.67 -6.98
C PHE A 23 -6.61 -2.83 -7.96
N ARG A 24 -6.80 -4.07 -7.50
CA ARG A 24 -6.78 -5.27 -8.34
C ARG A 24 -8.01 -6.11 -8.02
N PHE A 25 -8.45 -6.90 -8.99
CA PHE A 25 -9.45 -7.95 -8.83
C PHE A 25 -8.75 -9.24 -9.23
N ASP A 26 -7.94 -9.79 -8.34
CA ASP A 26 -7.34 -11.09 -8.60
C ASP A 26 -8.35 -12.16 -8.15
N LEU A 27 -9.13 -12.69 -9.11
CA LEU A 27 -9.89 -13.93 -8.92
C LEU A 27 -8.86 -15.04 -8.67
N LYS A 28 -8.87 -15.65 -7.49
CA LYS A 28 -8.12 -16.90 -7.29
C LYS A 28 -8.64 -17.89 -8.33
N PRO A 29 -7.81 -18.45 -9.23
CA PRO A 29 -8.25 -19.54 -10.08
C PRO A 29 -8.54 -20.73 -9.16
N SER A 30 -9.81 -21.10 -8.98
CA SER A 30 -10.13 -22.33 -8.30
C SER A 30 -9.92 -23.51 -9.25
N GLU A 31 -9.58 -24.66 -8.68
CA GLU A 31 -9.39 -25.90 -9.43
C GLU A 31 -10.72 -26.52 -9.92
N ASN A 32 -11.89 -25.89 -9.74
CA ASN A 32 -13.19 -26.46 -10.10
C ASN A 32 -14.24 -25.40 -10.57
N PRO A 33 -14.40 -25.18 -11.88
CA PRO A 33 -15.19 -24.08 -12.45
C PRO A 33 -16.73 -24.24 -12.38
N LYS A 34 -17.27 -25.24 -11.68
CA LYS A 34 -18.71 -25.60 -11.77
C LYS A 34 -19.58 -25.27 -10.55
N LYS A 35 -19.02 -24.66 -9.49
CA LYS A 35 -19.78 -24.31 -8.27
C LYS A 35 -19.78 -22.80 -7.94
N GLU A 36 -19.20 -21.97 -8.80
CA GLU A 36 -18.75 -20.63 -8.38
C GLU A 36 -19.70 -19.47 -8.67
N GLU A 37 -20.70 -19.59 -9.54
CA GLU A 37 -21.48 -18.40 -9.93
C GLU A 37 -22.32 -17.81 -8.77
N GLU A 38 -22.74 -18.61 -7.78
CA GLU A 38 -23.52 -18.12 -6.63
C GLU A 38 -22.68 -17.90 -5.35
N GLU A 39 -21.57 -18.63 -5.16
CA GLU A 39 -20.74 -18.53 -3.94
C GLU A 39 -19.60 -17.50 -4.05
N THR A 40 -19.12 -17.16 -5.25
CA THR A 40 -18.04 -16.18 -5.42
C THR A 40 -18.49 -14.73 -5.22
N LEU A 41 -19.79 -14.45 -5.39
CA LEU A 41 -20.39 -13.17 -5.04
C LEU A 41 -20.60 -13.01 -3.53
N THR A 42 -20.68 -14.12 -2.78
CA THR A 42 -20.98 -14.12 -1.34
C THR A 42 -19.73 -14.23 -0.46
N ASN A 43 -18.67 -14.91 -0.91
CA ASN A 43 -17.44 -15.13 -0.15
C ASN A 43 -16.20 -14.56 -0.86
N GLY A 44 -16.18 -13.25 -1.10
CA GLY A 44 -15.11 -12.50 -1.79
C GLY A 44 -13.71 -12.67 -1.19
N ASN A 45 -13.06 -13.80 -1.46
CA ASN A 45 -11.64 -14.04 -1.20
C ASN A 45 -10.80 -13.40 -2.31
N PHE A 46 -10.95 -12.08 -2.45
CA PHE A 46 -10.11 -11.21 -3.26
C PHE A 46 -8.85 -10.89 -2.45
N GLU A 47 -7.89 -11.82 -2.41
CA GLU A 47 -6.58 -11.53 -1.85
C GLU A 47 -5.81 -10.64 -2.83
N ASN A 48 -6.01 -9.33 -2.70
CA ASN A 48 -5.31 -8.31 -3.48
C ASN A 48 -3.86 -8.23 -3.03
N LEU A 49 -3.03 -9.16 -3.52
CA LEU A 49 -1.63 -9.22 -3.11
C LEU A 49 -0.86 -8.05 -3.73
N VAL A 50 -0.23 -7.23 -2.88
CA VAL A 50 0.76 -6.27 -3.34
C VAL A 50 1.98 -7.06 -3.83
N LYS A 51 2.43 -6.81 -5.07
CA LYS A 51 3.58 -7.52 -5.64
C LYS A 51 4.87 -6.86 -5.19
N GLY A 52 5.97 -7.61 -5.13
CA GLY A 52 7.29 -7.05 -4.82
C GLY A 52 7.71 -5.91 -5.74
N GLU A 53 7.29 -5.94 -7.01
CA GLU A 53 7.48 -4.85 -7.97
C GLU A 53 6.83 -3.53 -7.52
N ASP A 54 5.65 -3.60 -6.91
CA ASP A 54 4.94 -2.42 -6.41
C ASP A 54 5.75 -1.80 -5.24
N ILE A 55 6.36 -2.61 -4.37
CA ILE A 55 7.27 -2.14 -3.30
C ILE A 55 8.52 -1.47 -3.88
N CYS A 56 9.14 -2.06 -4.90
CA CYS A 56 10.30 -1.46 -5.58
C CYS A 56 9.97 -0.09 -6.19
N LYS A 57 8.75 0.09 -6.72
CA LYS A 57 8.26 1.39 -7.19
C LYS A 57 8.18 2.40 -6.03
N MET A 58 7.80 1.98 -4.83
CA MET A 58 7.76 2.87 -3.66
C MET A 58 9.15 3.30 -3.20
N HIS A 59 10.15 2.41 -3.23
CA HIS A 59 11.55 2.80 -3.02
C HIS A 59 11.98 3.87 -4.02
N THR A 60 11.65 3.68 -5.29
CA THR A 60 11.94 4.67 -6.35
C THR A 60 11.30 6.03 -6.04
N TYR A 61 10.04 6.07 -5.60
CA TYR A 61 9.39 7.32 -5.21
C TYR A 61 10.05 7.99 -4.02
N ARG A 62 10.36 7.22 -2.97
CA ARG A 62 11.02 7.76 -1.78
C ARG A 62 12.36 8.40 -2.14
N ASP A 63 13.16 7.71 -2.95
CA ASP A 63 14.51 8.16 -3.29
C ASP A 63 14.49 9.35 -4.27
N ALA A 64 13.59 9.34 -5.26
CA ALA A 64 13.47 10.43 -6.23
C ALA A 64 12.87 11.71 -5.63
N LEU A 65 11.86 11.58 -4.75
CA LEU A 65 11.14 12.71 -4.17
C LEU A 65 11.73 13.15 -2.82
N LYS A 66 12.68 12.40 -2.27
CA LYS A 66 13.29 12.62 -0.93
C LYS A 66 12.22 12.82 0.15
N CYS A 67 11.14 12.04 0.06
CA CYS A 67 10.04 12.06 1.00
C CYS A 67 10.31 11.10 2.17
N ARG A 68 9.66 11.32 3.30
CA ARG A 68 9.82 10.50 4.50
C ARG A 68 9.30 9.08 4.30
N ALA A 69 8.16 8.96 3.63
CA ALA A 69 7.57 7.66 3.36
C ALA A 69 6.87 7.59 1.99
N ALA A 70 6.86 6.39 1.42
CA ALA A 70 6.12 6.06 0.20
C ALA A 70 5.31 4.77 0.42
N VAL A 71 3.99 4.87 0.31
CA VAL A 71 3.09 3.79 0.77
C VAL A 71 2.04 3.46 -0.28
N ILE A 72 1.81 2.18 -0.51
CA ILE A 72 0.70 1.70 -1.33
C ILE A 72 -0.55 1.61 -0.47
N VAL A 73 -1.67 2.12 -0.96
CA VAL A 73 -2.98 1.93 -0.33
C VAL A 73 -3.80 1.04 -1.24
N TYR A 74 -4.33 -0.06 -0.71
CA TYR A 74 -5.06 -1.04 -1.53
C TYR A 74 -6.22 -1.66 -0.74
N PRO A 75 -7.25 -2.20 -1.41
CA PRO A 75 -8.33 -2.89 -0.73
C PRO A 75 -7.84 -4.26 -0.29
N GLY A 76 -7.51 -4.41 1.00
CA GLY A 76 -6.93 -5.63 1.52
C GLY A 76 -6.76 -5.59 3.03
N LYS A 77 -6.12 -6.63 3.57
CA LYS A 77 -6.02 -6.88 5.01
C LYS A 77 -4.58 -6.85 5.54
N GLU A 78 -3.59 -6.84 4.65
CA GLU A 78 -2.19 -6.92 5.06
C GLU A 78 -1.56 -5.54 5.08
N GLU A 79 -0.85 -5.27 6.18
CA GLU A 79 0.02 -4.12 6.34
C GLU A 79 1.47 -4.56 6.48
N GLU A 80 2.34 -3.92 5.73
CA GLU A 80 3.77 -4.20 5.77
C GLU A 80 4.55 -2.92 5.53
N PHE A 81 5.47 -2.60 6.44
CA PHE A 81 6.30 -1.42 6.35
C PHE A 81 7.77 -1.80 6.56
N TYR A 82 8.58 -1.40 5.60
CA TYR A 82 10.03 -1.51 5.61
C TYR A 82 10.62 -0.22 6.16
N HIS A 83 10.99 -0.24 7.43
CA HIS A 83 11.64 0.88 8.07
C HIS A 83 13.05 1.10 7.49
N GLU A 84 13.53 2.34 7.51
CA GLU A 84 14.91 2.66 7.10
C GLU A 84 15.97 1.90 7.91
N SER A 85 15.66 1.56 9.17
CA SER A 85 16.50 0.72 10.04
C SER A 85 16.51 -0.77 9.66
N LYS A 86 15.92 -1.15 8.51
CA LYS A 86 15.78 -2.52 8.01
C LYS A 86 14.89 -3.43 8.86
N GLU A 87 14.12 -2.86 9.78
CA GLU A 87 13.08 -3.59 10.51
C GLU A 87 11.77 -3.60 9.72
N LYS A 88 11.18 -4.79 9.57
CA LYS A 88 9.83 -4.96 9.03
C LYS A 88 8.82 -4.88 10.17
N LYS A 89 7.82 -4.00 10.04
CA LYS A 89 6.74 -3.84 11.03
C LYS A 89 5.38 -3.68 10.35
N LYS A 90 4.31 -3.99 11.08
CA LYS A 90 2.98 -3.51 10.73
C LYS A 90 2.90 -2.00 11.02
N ILE A 91 2.11 -1.29 10.24
CA ILE A 91 1.94 0.16 10.37
C ILE A 91 0.48 0.51 10.23
N GLU A 92 0.02 1.49 11.01
CA GLU A 92 -1.29 2.08 10.84
C GLU A 92 -1.21 3.44 10.13
N LEU A 93 -2.28 3.84 9.44
CA LEU A 93 -2.35 5.15 8.78
C LEU A 93 -2.10 6.30 9.78
N LYS A 94 -2.65 6.20 11.00
CA LYS A 94 -2.46 7.21 12.05
C LYS A 94 -0.99 7.34 12.44
N GLU A 95 -0.27 6.23 12.59
CA GLU A 95 1.16 6.25 12.87
C GLU A 95 1.93 6.86 11.71
N LEU A 96 1.59 6.51 10.47
CA LEU A 96 2.23 7.09 9.29
C LEU A 96 2.06 8.61 9.22
N LEU A 97 0.88 9.14 9.55
CA LEU A 97 0.55 10.56 9.48
C LEU A 97 1.09 11.37 10.68
N CYS A 98 1.06 10.80 11.89
CA CYS A 98 1.35 11.54 13.13
C CYS A 98 2.76 11.31 13.70
N SER A 99 3.50 10.32 13.21
CA SER A 99 4.85 10.00 13.70
C SER A 99 5.96 10.44 12.74
N SER A 100 7.21 10.22 13.16
CA SER A 100 8.42 10.49 12.38
C SER A 100 8.99 9.26 11.66
N ILE A 101 8.23 8.17 11.53
CA ILE A 101 8.70 6.93 10.89
C ILE A 101 9.07 7.14 9.42
N CYS A 102 10.18 6.55 8.99
CA CYS A 102 10.71 6.68 7.63
C CYS A 102 10.75 5.29 6.98
N GLY A 103 10.30 5.18 5.73
CA GLY A 103 10.28 3.88 5.07
C GLY A 103 9.36 3.77 3.86
N VAL A 104 9.16 2.55 3.42
CA VAL A 104 8.20 2.23 2.36
C VAL A 104 7.28 1.12 2.82
N GLY A 105 6.06 1.06 2.30
CA GLY A 105 5.16 -0.01 2.74
C GLY A 105 3.85 -0.08 2.01
N VAL A 106 2.94 -0.85 2.60
CA VAL A 106 1.59 -1.11 2.11
C VAL A 106 0.62 -1.00 3.27
N LEU A 107 -0.53 -0.41 2.98
CA LEU A 107 -1.66 -0.28 3.87
C LEU A 107 -2.88 -0.92 3.21
N GLY A 108 -3.29 -2.06 3.75
CA GLY A 108 -4.58 -2.64 3.46
C GLY A 108 -5.68 -1.79 4.07
N MET A 109 -6.66 -1.38 3.27
CA MET A 109 -7.86 -0.70 3.74
C MET A 109 -9.09 -1.52 3.37
N LYS A 110 -10.10 -1.51 4.23
CA LYS A 110 -11.42 -2.03 3.88
C LYS A 110 -12.15 -0.94 3.09
N PRO A 111 -12.58 -1.20 1.85
CA PRO A 111 -13.39 -0.27 1.08
C PRO A 111 -14.75 -0.02 1.74
#